data_AF-A0A662P0T3-F1
#
_entry.id   AF-A0A662P0T3-F1
#
_cell.length_a   1.000
_cell.length_b   1.000
_cell.length_c   1.000
_cell.angle_alpha   90.00
_cell.angle_beta   90.00
_cell.angle_gamma   90.00
#
_symmetry.space_group_name_H-M   'P 1'
#
loop_
_entity.id
_entity.type
_entity.pdbx_description
1 polymer ?
#
loop_
_entity_poly.entity_id
_entity_poly.type
_entity_poly.pdbx_seq_one_letter_code
_entity_poly.pdbx_strand_id
1 'polypeptide(L)'
;MLNLVGREANIALGWAIRRGWVKIEERNGKKTVALSVEDPRKLLDEETEEEKLLKFVSKSEEVSLDDIKSKTSETALNNLKLRGLISEYKKRIWYVEITEEGQKLVERGIPESEKGLSEITPHVIKSGVWKKIGFKKYKVEASGPKIYPGKRHPLREIIDKIRRIFLEMGFKEARGPIVESSFWCFDALFQPQDHPARELADTFYLKGLESKLPERDLVEKVKKTHENGWITGSRGWRYEWKEEIAKKSVLRTHTTAVSARYLQKVSPPSKVFSIGKVYRNEKTDWRRLHEFFQVEGIVVDEEATFRDLLGYLSTFFRKLGFEKIRFRPAYFPYTEISVEPEVYVEERDTWLELGGAGIFRPEVTEPFGIDCPVLAWGLGLERPIMLILGMRDIRDFYKNDLNWIRELPYRILRGV
;
A
#
# COMPACT_ATOMS: atom_id res chain seq x y z
N MET A 1 -3.46 -43.20 -13.00
CA MET A 1 -2.54 -43.12 -11.84
C MET A 1 -2.21 -41.66 -11.59
N LEU A 2 -2.70 -41.10 -10.48
CA LEU A 2 -2.35 -39.73 -10.06
C LEU A 2 -0.95 -39.75 -9.44
N ASN A 3 0.02 -39.10 -10.08
CA ASN A 3 1.36 -38.89 -9.50
C ASN A 3 1.28 -37.73 -8.50
N LEU A 4 0.93 -38.03 -7.25
CA LEU A 4 0.93 -37.05 -6.15
C LEU A 4 2.38 -36.75 -5.78
N VAL A 5 2.80 -35.48 -5.87
CA VAL A 5 4.17 -35.04 -5.49
C VAL A 5 4.09 -33.83 -4.55
N GLY A 6 5.00 -33.78 -3.56
CA GLY A 6 5.13 -32.63 -2.67
C GLY A 6 3.96 -32.47 -1.67
N ARG A 7 3.28 -31.31 -1.69
CA ARG A 7 2.28 -30.93 -0.69
C ARG A 7 1.06 -31.86 -0.68
N GLU A 8 0.62 -32.33 -1.83
CA GLU A 8 -0.54 -33.21 -1.98
C GLU A 8 -0.26 -34.60 -1.40
N ALA A 9 0.95 -35.13 -1.63
CA ALA A 9 1.40 -36.39 -1.04
C ALA A 9 1.43 -36.33 0.49
N ASN A 10 1.87 -35.20 1.07
CA ASN A 10 1.87 -35.00 2.52
C ASN A 10 0.46 -34.95 3.12
N ILE A 11 -0.50 -34.31 2.42
CA ILE A 11 -1.89 -34.29 2.83
C ILE A 11 -2.49 -35.70 2.78
N ALA A 12 -2.31 -36.40 1.66
CA ALA A 12 -2.81 -37.77 1.49
C ALA A 12 -2.22 -38.71 2.55
N LEU A 13 -0.91 -38.63 2.82
CA LEU A 13 -0.24 -39.43 3.84
C LEU A 13 -0.78 -39.13 5.24
N GLY A 14 -0.95 -37.86 5.60
CA GLY A 14 -1.51 -37.47 6.90
C GLY A 14 -2.92 -38.01 7.14
N TRP A 15 -3.75 -38.09 6.11
CA TRP A 15 -5.09 -38.68 6.20
C TRP A 15 -5.07 -40.21 6.20
N ALA A 16 -4.20 -40.84 5.40
CA ALA A 16 -4.02 -42.29 5.42
C ALA A 16 -3.56 -42.79 6.80
N ILE A 17 -2.70 -42.02 7.50
CA ILE A 17 -2.30 -42.32 8.88
C ILE A 17 -3.50 -42.17 9.84
N ARG A 18 -4.25 -41.06 9.76
CA ARG A 18 -5.42 -40.83 10.64
C ARG A 18 -6.51 -41.89 10.50
N ARG A 19 -6.65 -42.47 9.30
CA ARG A 19 -7.60 -43.56 9.03
C ARG A 19 -7.06 -44.95 9.36
N GLY A 20 -5.81 -45.04 9.80
CA GLY A 20 -5.17 -46.33 10.08
C GLY A 20 -4.93 -47.17 8.83
N TRP A 21 -4.91 -46.58 7.63
CA TRP A 21 -4.56 -47.30 6.40
C TRP A 21 -3.05 -47.55 6.33
N VAL A 22 -2.27 -46.63 6.89
CA VAL A 22 -0.81 -46.72 6.98
C VAL A 22 -0.33 -46.33 8.37
N LYS A 23 0.82 -46.86 8.76
CA LYS A 23 1.55 -46.51 9.99
C LYS A 23 2.98 -46.13 9.63
N ILE A 24 3.60 -45.29 10.46
CA ILE A 24 5.02 -44.97 10.34
C ILE A 24 5.79 -45.94 11.22
N GLU A 25 6.66 -46.75 10.62
CA GLU A 25 7.56 -47.66 11.32
C GLU A 25 9.01 -47.23 11.10
N GLU A 26 9.86 -47.47 12.09
CA GLU A 26 11.30 -47.25 11.97
C GLU A 26 11.99 -48.58 11.68
N ARG A 27 12.60 -48.69 10.50
CA ARG A 27 13.43 -49.84 10.11
C ARG A 27 14.81 -49.34 9.73
N ASN A 28 15.84 -49.93 10.33
CA ASN A 28 17.26 -49.61 10.06
C ASN A 28 17.58 -48.11 10.16
N GLY A 29 17.06 -47.43 11.19
CA GLY A 29 17.30 -46.00 11.44
C GLY A 29 16.62 -45.04 10.45
N LYS A 30 15.68 -45.53 9.62
CA LYS A 30 14.87 -44.71 8.71
C LYS A 30 13.38 -44.91 8.97
N LYS A 31 12.63 -43.81 8.99
CA LYS A 31 11.17 -43.83 9.06
C LYS A 31 10.60 -44.26 7.70
N THR A 32 9.85 -45.34 7.69
CA THR A 32 9.18 -45.93 6.53
C THR A 32 7.67 -45.96 6.76
N VAL A 33 6.89 -45.85 5.68
CA VAL A 33 5.43 -45.96 5.73
C VAL A 33 5.06 -47.41 5.43
N ALA A 34 4.41 -48.07 6.39
CA ALA A 34 3.92 -49.45 6.25
C ALA A 34 2.39 -49.47 6.14
N LEU A 35 1.84 -50.33 5.29
CA LEU A 35 0.40 -50.56 5.23
C LEU A 35 -0.05 -51.24 6.52
N SER A 36 -1.17 -50.78 7.07
CA SER A 36 -1.76 -51.33 8.30
C SER A 36 -2.97 -52.23 8.04
N VAL A 37 -3.28 -52.46 6.76
CA VAL A 37 -4.41 -53.25 6.29
C VAL A 37 -3.91 -54.44 5.47
N GLU A 38 -4.55 -55.60 5.63
CA GLU A 38 -4.16 -56.85 4.96
C GLU A 38 -4.40 -56.81 3.45
N ASP A 39 -5.47 -56.14 3.00
CA ASP A 39 -5.81 -55.98 1.58
C ASP A 39 -6.11 -54.50 1.25
N PRO A 40 -5.09 -53.72 0.87
CA PRO A 40 -5.26 -52.30 0.54
C PRO A 40 -6.04 -52.08 -0.75
N ARG A 41 -6.17 -53.09 -1.62
CA ARG A 41 -6.87 -52.94 -2.90
C ARG A 41 -8.38 -52.85 -2.72
N LYS A 42 -8.94 -53.51 -1.69
CA LYS A 42 -10.36 -53.36 -1.32
C LYS A 42 -10.74 -51.93 -0.96
N LEU A 43 -9.82 -51.16 -0.36
CA LEU A 43 -10.07 -49.77 0.00
C LEU A 43 -10.16 -48.82 -1.21
N LEU A 44 -9.70 -49.24 -2.40
CA LEU A 44 -9.82 -48.43 -3.62
C LEU A 44 -11.24 -48.47 -4.20
N ASP A 45 -12.01 -49.51 -3.88
CA ASP A 45 -13.37 -49.72 -4.39
C ASP A 45 -14.45 -49.21 -3.40
N GLU A 46 -14.06 -48.84 -2.18
CA GLU A 46 -14.96 -48.32 -1.15
C GLU A 46 -14.94 -46.79 -1.09
N GLU A 47 -16.07 -46.16 -1.43
CA GLU A 47 -16.22 -44.71 -1.27
C GLU A 47 -16.30 -44.32 0.20
N THR A 48 -15.50 -43.33 0.58
CA THR A 48 -15.53 -42.74 1.92
C THR A 48 -16.79 -41.92 2.13
N GLU A 49 -17.21 -41.76 3.39
CA GLU A 49 -18.36 -40.91 3.76
C GLU A 49 -18.19 -39.46 3.27
N GLU A 50 -16.96 -38.93 3.31
CA GLU A 50 -16.64 -37.61 2.77
C GLU A 50 -16.77 -37.55 1.24
N GLU A 51 -16.40 -38.61 0.51
CA GLU A 51 -16.56 -38.68 -0.95
C GLU A 51 -18.03 -38.80 -1.35
N LYS A 52 -18.81 -39.60 -0.63
CA LYS A 52 -20.27 -39.69 -0.82
C LYS A 52 -20.93 -38.34 -0.59
N LEU A 53 -20.54 -37.63 0.48
CA LEU A 53 -21.06 -36.30 0.79
C LEU A 53 -20.66 -35.28 -0.29
N LEU A 54 -19.40 -35.27 -0.73
CA LEU A 54 -18.95 -34.38 -1.81
C LEU A 54 -19.68 -34.64 -3.12
N LYS A 55 -19.92 -35.90 -3.49
CA LYS A 55 -20.72 -36.26 -4.68
C LYS A 55 -22.18 -35.85 -4.56
N PHE A 56 -22.74 -35.84 -3.36
CA PHE A 56 -24.09 -35.38 -3.11
C PHE A 56 -24.19 -33.86 -3.23
N VAL A 57 -23.29 -33.13 -2.57
CA VAL A 57 -23.22 -31.66 -2.67
C VAL A 57 -22.87 -31.22 -4.08
N SER A 58 -22.04 -31.94 -4.84
CA SER A 58 -21.72 -31.55 -6.22
C SER A 58 -22.91 -31.63 -7.18
N LYS A 59 -24.02 -32.30 -6.81
CA LYS A 59 -25.23 -32.37 -7.65
C LYS A 59 -26.10 -31.11 -7.54
N SER A 60 -25.87 -30.24 -6.57
CA SER A 60 -26.65 -29.02 -6.37
C SER A 60 -25.79 -27.93 -5.73
N GLU A 61 -25.81 -26.71 -6.28
CA GLU A 61 -24.96 -25.62 -5.78
C GLU A 61 -25.23 -25.27 -4.30
N GLU A 62 -26.45 -25.49 -3.82
CA GLU A 62 -26.86 -25.26 -2.43
C GLU A 62 -27.63 -26.50 -1.91
N VAL A 63 -27.31 -26.97 -0.70
CA VAL A 63 -28.00 -28.08 -0.04
C VAL A 63 -28.29 -27.72 1.42
N SER A 64 -29.49 -28.02 1.91
CA SER A 64 -29.87 -27.76 3.30
C SER A 64 -29.04 -28.58 4.28
N LEU A 65 -28.70 -28.00 5.43
CA LEU A 65 -27.97 -28.70 6.51
C LEU A 65 -28.76 -29.88 7.07
N ASP A 66 -30.09 -29.83 7.08
CA ASP A 66 -30.93 -30.91 7.58
C ASP A 66 -30.88 -32.14 6.64
N ASP A 67 -30.84 -31.89 5.33
CA ASP A 67 -30.68 -32.95 4.31
C ASP A 67 -29.29 -33.59 4.37
N ILE A 68 -28.27 -32.84 4.76
CA ILE A 68 -26.91 -33.36 4.93
C ILE A 68 -26.80 -34.20 6.22
N LYS A 69 -27.36 -33.72 7.34
CA LYS A 69 -27.34 -34.42 8.63
C LYS A 69 -28.07 -35.76 8.61
N SER A 70 -29.08 -35.91 7.75
CA SER A 70 -29.80 -37.18 7.59
C SER A 70 -29.03 -38.25 6.81
N LYS A 71 -27.95 -37.89 6.10
CA LYS A 71 -27.24 -38.78 5.15
C LYS A 71 -25.79 -39.08 5.50
N THR A 72 -25.17 -38.37 6.44
CA THR A 72 -23.80 -38.68 6.85
C THR A 72 -23.52 -38.28 8.29
N SER A 73 -22.37 -38.72 8.80
CA SER A 73 -21.92 -38.42 10.15
C SER A 73 -21.44 -36.97 10.31
N GLU A 74 -21.66 -36.40 11.50
CA GLU A 74 -21.24 -35.03 11.83
C GLU A 74 -19.70 -34.84 11.73
N THR A 75 -18.95 -35.93 11.91
CA THR A 75 -17.50 -35.98 11.75
C THR A 75 -17.06 -35.77 10.30
N ALA A 76 -17.73 -36.39 9.33
CA ALA A 76 -17.43 -36.20 7.90
C ALA A 76 -17.69 -34.75 7.46
N LEU A 77 -18.80 -34.16 7.91
CA LEU A 77 -19.15 -32.77 7.64
C LEU A 77 -18.08 -31.80 8.17
N ASN A 78 -17.66 -31.99 9.43
CA ASN A 78 -16.64 -31.15 10.05
C ASN A 78 -15.26 -31.30 9.40
N ASN A 79 -14.89 -32.51 8.98
CA ASN A 79 -13.66 -32.75 8.23
C ASN A 79 -13.65 -32.00 6.89
N LEU A 80 -14.75 -32.00 6.14
CA LEU A 80 -14.85 -31.28 4.88
C LEU A 80 -14.82 -29.76 5.05
N LYS A 81 -15.45 -29.24 6.11
CA LYS A 81 -15.37 -27.82 6.49
C LYS A 81 -13.93 -27.40 6.84
N LEU A 82 -13.24 -28.19 7.67
CA LEU A 82 -11.83 -27.95 8.04
C LEU A 82 -10.89 -27.98 6.83
N ARG A 83 -11.22 -28.79 5.82
CA ARG A 83 -10.48 -28.86 4.55
C ARG A 83 -10.79 -27.72 3.60
N GLY A 84 -11.77 -26.86 3.93
CA GLY A 84 -12.23 -25.78 3.06
C GLY A 84 -12.93 -26.26 1.78
N LEU A 85 -13.43 -27.51 1.76
CA LEU A 85 -14.09 -28.10 0.58
C LEU A 85 -15.59 -27.79 0.51
N ILE A 86 -16.19 -27.38 1.64
CA ILE A 86 -17.57 -26.93 1.73
C ILE A 86 -17.64 -25.70 2.65
N SER A 87 -18.63 -24.84 2.43
CA SER A 87 -18.89 -23.66 3.26
C SER A 87 -20.37 -23.62 3.67
N GLU A 88 -20.64 -23.14 4.89
CA GLU A 88 -21.99 -22.99 5.43
C GLU A 88 -22.35 -21.52 5.49
N TYR A 89 -23.52 -21.15 4.98
CA TYR A 89 -24.07 -19.80 5.09
C TYR A 89 -25.56 -19.86 5.43
N LYS A 90 -26.06 -18.82 6.09
CA LYS A 90 -27.47 -18.69 6.45
C LYS A 90 -28.21 -17.87 5.40
N LYS A 91 -29.23 -18.44 4.77
CA LYS A 91 -30.14 -17.77 3.84
C LYS A 91 -31.49 -17.59 4.52
N ARG A 92 -31.97 -16.35 4.63
CA ARG A 92 -33.30 -16.04 5.21
C ARG A 92 -34.24 -15.64 4.08
N ILE A 93 -35.25 -16.47 3.83
CA ILE A 93 -36.32 -16.19 2.85
C ILE A 93 -37.53 -15.68 3.63
N TRP A 94 -38.08 -14.55 3.20
CA TRP A 94 -39.30 -13.99 3.77
C TRP A 94 -40.46 -14.26 2.81
N TYR A 95 -41.51 -14.87 3.32
CA TYR A 95 -42.79 -14.94 2.63
C TYR A 95 -43.70 -13.90 3.26
N VAL A 96 -44.30 -13.06 2.41
CA VAL A 96 -45.28 -12.06 2.84
C VAL A 96 -46.59 -12.43 2.17
N GLU A 97 -47.59 -12.70 2.99
CA GLU A 97 -48.95 -12.96 2.55
C GLU A 97 -49.88 -11.95 3.24
N ILE A 98 -50.91 -11.51 2.52
CA ILE A 98 -51.91 -10.60 3.07
C ILE A 98 -52.76 -11.40 4.07
N THR A 99 -52.89 -10.88 5.28
CA THR A 99 -53.77 -11.45 6.30
C THR A 99 -55.24 -11.31 5.90
N GLU A 100 -56.13 -12.13 6.45
CA GLU A 100 -57.57 -12.00 6.22
C GLU A 100 -58.11 -10.60 6.57
N GLU A 101 -57.57 -9.95 7.60
CA GLU A 101 -57.87 -8.54 7.92
C GLU A 101 -57.39 -7.58 6.82
N GLY A 102 -56.20 -7.82 6.26
CA GLY A 102 -55.67 -7.08 5.13
C GLY A 102 -56.52 -7.26 3.86
N GLN A 103 -57.02 -8.47 3.59
CA GLN A 103 -57.96 -8.74 2.49
C GLN A 103 -59.27 -7.97 2.66
N LYS A 104 -59.86 -7.98 3.86
CA LYS A 104 -61.08 -7.20 4.17
C LYS A 104 -60.86 -5.68 4.05
N LEU A 105 -59.65 -5.19 4.36
CA LEU A 105 -59.24 -3.80 4.16
C LEU A 105 -59.12 -3.42 2.68
N VAL A 106 -58.60 -4.32 1.85
CA VAL A 106 -58.52 -4.14 0.40
C VAL A 106 -59.93 -4.14 -0.22
N GLU A 107 -60.82 -5.03 0.22
CA GLU A 107 -62.22 -5.11 -0.25
C GLU A 107 -63.05 -3.87 0.15
N ARG A 108 -62.78 -3.28 1.33
CA ARG A 108 -63.44 -2.04 1.78
C ARG A 108 -62.96 -0.79 1.02
N GLY A 109 -61.92 -0.92 0.19
CA GLY A 109 -61.23 0.20 -0.42
C GLY A 109 -60.31 0.89 0.59
N ILE A 110 -59.01 0.98 0.24
CA ILE A 110 -58.05 1.74 1.03
C ILE A 110 -58.53 3.20 1.07
N PRO A 111 -58.74 3.81 2.26
CA PRO A 111 -59.21 5.18 2.36
C PRO A 111 -58.34 6.13 1.51
N GLU A 112 -58.96 6.88 0.60
CA GLU A 112 -58.27 7.89 -0.23
C GLU A 112 -57.66 9.03 0.61
N SER A 113 -57.93 9.08 1.92
CA SER A 113 -57.39 10.05 2.87
C SER A 113 -55.87 9.95 3.10
N GLU A 114 -55.20 8.92 2.58
CA GLU A 114 -53.73 8.88 2.50
C GLU A 114 -53.15 9.33 1.13
N LYS A 115 -53.99 9.63 0.13
CA LYS A 115 -53.58 10.18 -1.18
C LYS A 115 -53.30 11.69 -1.10
N GLY A 116 -52.59 12.14 -0.08
CA GLY A 116 -52.01 13.49 -0.13
C GLY A 116 -51.00 13.56 -1.29
N LEU A 117 -50.93 14.70 -1.98
CA LEU A 117 -49.89 14.91 -3.00
C LEU A 117 -48.51 14.73 -2.35
N SER A 118 -47.68 13.84 -2.90
CA SER A 118 -46.32 13.57 -2.42
C SER A 118 -45.31 14.59 -2.95
N GLU A 119 -45.52 15.05 -4.18
CA GLU A 119 -44.66 15.99 -4.88
C GLU A 119 -45.50 17.01 -5.66
N ILE A 120 -44.98 18.23 -5.77
CA ILE A 120 -45.57 19.27 -6.62
C ILE A 120 -44.93 19.14 -8.00
N THR A 121 -45.71 18.68 -8.99
CA THR A 121 -45.28 18.63 -10.40
C THR A 121 -45.85 19.80 -11.20
N PRO A 122 -45.25 20.17 -12.35
CA PRO A 122 -45.79 21.22 -13.21
C PRO A 122 -47.25 21.00 -13.63
N HIS A 123 -47.67 19.74 -13.80
CA HIS A 123 -49.06 19.40 -14.14
C HIS A 123 -50.02 19.67 -12.98
N VAL A 124 -49.64 19.29 -11.75
CA VAL A 124 -50.43 19.53 -10.52
C VAL A 124 -50.64 21.03 -10.29
N ILE A 125 -49.61 21.84 -10.54
CA ILE A 125 -49.71 23.31 -10.47
C ILE A 125 -50.73 23.84 -11.48
N LYS A 126 -50.62 23.40 -12.74
CA LYS A 126 -51.48 23.86 -13.85
C LYS A 126 -52.94 23.43 -13.70
N SER A 127 -53.20 22.23 -13.18
CA SER A 127 -54.56 21.70 -13.02
C SER A 127 -55.29 22.23 -11.79
N GLY A 128 -54.58 22.88 -10.85
CA GLY A 128 -55.15 23.40 -9.61
C GLY A 128 -55.57 22.32 -8.60
N VAL A 129 -55.23 21.05 -8.85
CA VAL A 129 -55.59 19.89 -8.02
C VAL A 129 -55.04 20.02 -6.59
N TRP A 130 -53.89 20.67 -6.42
CA TRP A 130 -53.28 20.95 -5.11
C TRP A 130 -54.11 21.84 -4.18
N LYS A 131 -55.08 22.59 -4.73
CA LYS A 131 -56.01 23.39 -3.92
C LYS A 131 -57.12 22.53 -3.28
N LYS A 132 -57.37 21.35 -3.84
CA LYS A 132 -58.46 20.44 -3.43
C LYS A 132 -57.94 19.23 -2.64
N ILE A 133 -56.75 18.73 -2.98
CA ILE A 133 -56.10 17.58 -2.33
C ILE A 133 -54.98 18.12 -1.42
N GLY A 134 -54.98 17.71 -0.14
CA GLY A 134 -53.92 18.07 0.81
C GLY A 134 -52.56 17.44 0.49
N PHE A 135 -51.50 17.85 1.20
CA PHE A 135 -50.17 17.27 1.04
C PHE A 135 -49.90 16.16 2.04
N LYS A 136 -49.13 15.15 1.63
CA LYS A 136 -48.60 14.17 2.58
C LYS A 136 -47.63 14.88 3.53
N LYS A 137 -47.72 14.61 4.83
CA LYS A 137 -46.80 15.19 5.82
C LYS A 137 -45.38 14.74 5.51
N TYR A 138 -44.47 15.68 5.34
CA TYR A 138 -43.05 15.41 5.15
C TYR A 138 -42.39 15.22 6.51
N LYS A 139 -41.75 14.05 6.71
CA LYS A 139 -41.00 13.77 7.94
C LYS A 139 -39.65 14.48 7.87
N VAL A 140 -39.56 15.66 8.48
CA VAL A 140 -38.38 16.54 8.41
C VAL A 140 -37.16 15.89 9.07
N GLU A 141 -37.38 14.98 10.02
CA GLU A 141 -36.32 14.25 10.74
C GLU A 141 -35.78 13.06 9.94
N ALA A 142 -36.40 12.70 8.81
CA ALA A 142 -35.89 11.64 7.96
C ALA A 142 -34.62 12.09 7.24
N SER A 143 -33.61 11.23 7.22
CA SER A 143 -32.41 11.46 6.42
C SER A 143 -32.79 11.64 4.95
N GLY A 144 -32.44 12.80 4.39
CA GLY A 144 -32.58 13.05 2.97
C GLY A 144 -31.69 12.12 2.13
N PRO A 145 -31.91 12.09 0.80
CA PRO A 145 -31.05 11.34 -0.10
C PRO A 145 -29.60 11.83 0.03
N LYS A 146 -28.66 10.90 0.24
CA LYS A 146 -27.23 11.22 0.26
C LYS A 146 -26.76 11.50 -1.17
N ILE A 147 -26.25 12.70 -1.42
CA ILE A 147 -25.64 13.07 -2.69
C ILE A 147 -24.13 12.89 -2.56
N TYR A 148 -23.54 12.11 -3.48
CA TYR A 148 -22.09 11.86 -3.52
C TYR A 148 -21.48 12.58 -4.72
N PRO A 149 -20.93 13.81 -4.55
CA PRO A 149 -20.25 14.49 -5.63
C PRO A 149 -18.95 13.75 -6.01
N GLY A 150 -18.42 14.03 -7.20
CA GLY A 150 -17.09 13.56 -7.59
C GLY A 150 -16.03 14.09 -6.62
N LYS A 151 -15.15 13.20 -6.14
CA LYS A 151 -14.09 13.52 -5.19
C LYS A 151 -12.74 13.06 -5.72
N ARG A 152 -11.67 13.77 -5.34
CA ARG A 152 -10.30 13.31 -5.60
C ARG A 152 -9.88 12.34 -4.50
N HIS A 153 -8.87 11.53 -4.82
CA HIS A 153 -8.29 10.62 -3.83
C HIS A 153 -7.61 11.42 -2.70
N PRO A 154 -7.83 11.10 -1.41
CA PRO A 154 -7.28 11.87 -0.28
C PRO A 154 -5.76 11.97 -0.29
N LEU A 155 -5.08 10.86 -0.60
CA LEU A 155 -3.62 10.84 -0.79
C LEU A 155 -3.19 11.89 -1.82
N ARG A 156 -3.93 12.02 -2.93
CA ARG A 156 -3.61 12.99 -3.99
C ARG A 156 -3.86 14.42 -3.53
N GLU A 157 -4.93 14.68 -2.80
CA GLU A 157 -5.22 16.01 -2.28
C GLU A 157 -4.13 16.50 -1.31
N ILE A 158 -3.64 15.62 -0.44
CA ILE A 158 -2.57 15.97 0.50
C ILE A 158 -1.22 16.08 -0.21
N ILE A 159 -0.92 15.23 -1.20
CA ILE A 159 0.24 15.40 -2.08
C ILE A 159 0.19 16.78 -2.77
N ASP A 160 -0.97 17.21 -3.26
CA ASP A 160 -1.13 18.52 -3.88
C ASP A 160 -0.97 19.65 -2.83
N LYS A 161 -1.38 19.45 -1.57
CA LYS A 161 -1.08 20.37 -0.45
C LYS A 161 0.42 20.47 -0.19
N ILE A 162 1.12 19.34 -0.09
CA ILE A 162 2.57 19.28 0.10
C ILE A 162 3.28 20.00 -1.04
N ARG A 163 2.87 19.77 -2.29
CA ARG A 163 3.40 20.50 -3.46
C ARG A 163 3.24 22.01 -3.30
N ARG A 164 2.07 22.48 -2.87
CA ARG A 164 1.83 23.92 -2.60
C ARG A 164 2.75 24.47 -1.52
N ILE A 165 2.96 23.74 -0.43
CA ILE A 165 3.87 24.16 0.66
C ILE A 165 5.29 24.40 0.12
N PHE A 166 5.83 23.48 -0.68
CA PHE A 166 7.16 23.65 -1.28
C PHE A 166 7.23 24.85 -2.23
N LEU A 167 6.20 25.05 -3.06
CA LEU A 167 6.11 26.21 -3.95
C LEU A 167 6.06 27.54 -3.16
N GLU A 168 5.28 27.60 -2.08
CA GLU A 168 5.23 28.76 -1.17
C GLU A 168 6.57 29.04 -0.48
N MET A 169 7.36 27.98 -0.21
CA MET A 169 8.71 28.09 0.34
C MET A 169 9.77 28.46 -0.72
N GLY A 170 9.36 28.70 -1.97
CA GLY A 170 10.22 29.13 -3.07
C GLY A 170 10.95 28.00 -3.80
N PHE A 171 10.54 26.74 -3.62
CA PHE A 171 11.14 25.61 -4.33
C PHE A 171 10.54 25.44 -5.72
N LYS A 172 11.35 24.99 -6.68
CA LYS A 172 10.91 24.61 -8.03
C LYS A 172 10.72 23.09 -8.12
N GLU A 173 9.64 22.63 -8.76
CA GLU A 173 9.38 21.20 -8.91
C GLU A 173 10.26 20.60 -10.02
N ALA A 174 11.02 19.56 -9.70
CA ALA A 174 11.75 18.71 -10.63
C ALA A 174 11.05 17.35 -10.79
N ARG A 175 11.24 16.74 -11.96
CA ARG A 175 10.70 15.41 -12.29
C ARG A 175 11.79 14.55 -12.88
N GLY A 176 11.74 13.26 -12.58
CA GLY A 176 12.62 12.26 -13.15
C GLY A 176 11.85 10.97 -13.47
N PRO A 177 12.49 10.05 -14.20
CA PRO A 177 11.87 8.80 -14.63
C PRO A 177 11.61 7.88 -13.42
N ILE A 178 10.73 6.89 -13.62
CA ILE A 178 10.47 5.82 -12.63
C ILE A 178 11.57 4.75 -12.71
N VAL A 179 11.94 4.38 -13.94
CA VAL A 179 13.07 3.51 -14.21
C VAL A 179 14.33 4.35 -14.22
N GLU A 180 15.31 3.95 -13.44
CA GLU A 180 16.55 4.68 -13.26
C GLU A 180 17.76 3.76 -13.44
N SER A 181 18.91 4.32 -13.83
CA SER A 181 20.15 3.56 -13.79
C SER A 181 20.62 3.41 -12.34
N SER A 182 21.28 2.31 -12.03
CA SER A 182 21.95 2.12 -10.74
C SER A 182 22.97 3.23 -10.47
N PHE A 183 23.56 3.78 -11.54
CA PHE A 183 24.38 4.99 -11.46
C PHE A 183 23.65 6.15 -10.78
N TRP A 184 22.50 6.57 -11.32
CA TRP A 184 21.76 7.72 -10.78
C TRP A 184 21.10 7.43 -9.45
N CYS A 185 20.66 6.19 -9.26
CA CYS A 185 19.98 5.78 -8.04
C CYS A 185 20.94 5.61 -6.85
N PHE A 186 22.22 5.27 -7.09
CA PHE A 186 23.16 4.91 -6.02
C PHE A 186 24.54 5.55 -6.20
N ASP A 187 25.23 5.27 -7.32
CA ASP A 187 26.64 5.64 -7.48
C ASP A 187 26.85 7.17 -7.49
N ALA A 188 25.96 7.93 -8.15
CA ALA A 188 25.94 9.39 -8.18
C ALA A 188 25.71 10.03 -6.80
N LEU A 189 25.20 9.25 -5.84
CA LEU A 189 24.96 9.63 -4.45
C LEU A 189 26.01 9.01 -3.53
N PHE A 190 27.19 8.69 -4.06
CA PHE A 190 28.31 8.12 -3.31
C PHE A 190 27.96 6.86 -2.49
N GLN A 191 26.90 6.14 -2.84
CA GLN A 191 26.51 4.90 -2.17
C GLN A 191 27.29 3.72 -2.79
N PRO A 192 28.06 2.96 -1.99
CA PRO A 192 28.98 1.97 -2.54
C PRO A 192 28.25 0.79 -3.21
N GLN A 193 28.93 0.09 -4.12
CA GLN A 193 28.34 -0.97 -4.95
C GLN A 193 27.99 -2.25 -4.19
N ASP A 194 28.59 -2.48 -3.03
CA ASP A 194 28.31 -3.59 -2.11
C ASP A 194 27.31 -3.22 -1.00
N HIS A 195 26.69 -2.05 -1.08
CA HIS A 195 25.75 -1.59 -0.06
C HIS A 195 24.49 -2.50 -0.01
N PRO A 196 24.03 -2.94 1.19
CA PRO A 196 22.88 -3.84 1.33
C PRO A 196 21.60 -3.39 0.61
N ALA A 197 21.28 -2.08 0.66
CA ALA A 197 20.14 -1.53 -0.08
C ALA A 197 20.15 -1.78 -1.60
N ARG A 198 21.30 -2.12 -2.20
CA ARG A 198 21.43 -2.46 -3.63
C ARG A 198 21.19 -3.95 -3.89
N GLU A 199 20.99 -4.77 -2.87
CA GLU A 199 20.71 -6.19 -3.03
C GLU A 199 19.32 -6.43 -3.63
N LEU A 200 19.14 -7.61 -4.24
CA LEU A 200 17.84 -8.02 -4.79
C LEU A 200 16.74 -8.09 -3.72
N ALA A 201 17.11 -8.25 -2.45
CA ALA A 201 16.19 -8.26 -1.33
C ALA A 201 15.55 -6.89 -1.07
N ASP A 202 16.20 -5.78 -1.48
CA ASP A 202 15.76 -4.42 -1.16
C ASP A 202 15.39 -3.60 -2.42
N THR A 203 15.96 -3.93 -3.58
CA THR A 203 15.78 -3.16 -4.83
C THR A 203 15.18 -4.02 -5.94
N PHE A 204 14.20 -3.46 -6.67
CA PHE A 204 13.66 -4.06 -7.88
C PHE A 204 14.54 -3.76 -9.10
N TYR A 205 15.34 -4.73 -9.51
CA TYR A 205 16.10 -4.69 -10.76
C TYR A 205 15.26 -5.16 -11.95
N LEU A 206 15.44 -4.51 -13.09
CA LEU A 206 14.74 -4.84 -14.33
C LEU A 206 15.56 -5.80 -15.18
N LYS A 207 15.00 -6.99 -15.43
CA LYS A 207 15.63 -8.01 -16.26
C LYS A 207 15.64 -7.58 -17.73
N GLY A 208 16.79 -7.69 -18.39
CA GLY A 208 16.93 -7.46 -19.83
C GLY A 208 16.90 -5.99 -20.26
N LEU A 209 17.01 -5.05 -19.31
CA LEU A 209 17.10 -3.63 -19.59
C LEU A 209 18.38 -3.04 -19.01
N GLU A 210 19.27 -2.55 -19.86
CA GLU A 210 20.42 -1.75 -19.46
C GLU A 210 20.14 -0.27 -19.71
N SER A 211 20.42 0.55 -18.69
CA SER A 211 20.23 1.99 -18.77
C SER A 211 21.47 2.66 -19.33
N LYS A 212 21.25 3.73 -20.11
CA LYS A 212 22.34 4.59 -20.57
C LYS A 212 22.91 5.38 -19.40
N LEU A 213 24.23 5.33 -19.26
CA LEU A 213 24.96 6.20 -18.34
C LEU A 213 24.98 7.64 -18.87
N PRO A 214 25.21 8.63 -18.00
CA PRO A 214 25.38 10.01 -18.44
C PRO A 214 26.73 10.22 -19.16
N GLU A 215 27.10 11.48 -19.36
CA GLU A 215 28.36 11.83 -20.00
C GLU A 215 29.55 11.15 -19.33
N ARG A 216 30.48 10.68 -20.16
CA ARG A 216 31.62 9.85 -19.73
C ARG A 216 32.49 10.56 -18.70
N ASP A 217 32.62 11.88 -18.80
CA ASP A 217 33.36 12.70 -17.85
C ASP A 217 32.78 12.59 -16.42
N LEU A 218 31.46 12.73 -16.28
CA LEU A 218 30.78 12.58 -14.99
C LEU A 218 30.94 11.16 -14.43
N VAL A 219 30.81 10.13 -15.28
CA VAL A 219 30.98 8.73 -14.85
C VAL A 219 32.40 8.49 -14.33
N GLU A 220 33.42 9.03 -15.02
CA GLU A 220 34.81 8.89 -14.62
C GLU A 220 35.13 9.65 -13.32
N LYS A 221 34.56 10.84 -13.13
CA LYS A 221 34.66 11.59 -11.86
C LYS A 221 34.05 10.83 -10.70
N VAL A 222 32.84 10.30 -10.87
CA VAL A 222 32.17 9.47 -9.85
C VAL A 222 32.99 8.21 -9.57
N LYS A 223 33.46 7.51 -10.61
CA LYS A 223 34.34 6.35 -10.47
C LYS A 223 35.56 6.67 -9.59
N LYS A 224 36.35 7.68 -9.96
CA LYS A 224 37.54 8.08 -9.19
C LYS A 224 37.18 8.44 -7.74
N THR A 225 36.08 9.16 -7.55
CA THR A 225 35.60 9.53 -6.22
C THR A 225 35.29 8.31 -5.36
N HIS A 226 34.63 7.29 -5.91
CA HIS A 226 34.39 6.01 -5.24
C HIS A 226 35.67 5.24 -4.94
N GLU A 227 36.59 5.14 -5.89
CA GLU A 227 37.79 4.31 -5.74
C GLU A 227 38.82 4.93 -4.79
N ASN A 228 39.11 6.23 -4.95
CA ASN A 228 40.22 6.90 -4.26
C ASN A 228 39.89 8.29 -3.69
N GLY A 229 38.64 8.74 -3.75
CA GLY A 229 38.20 10.03 -3.23
C GLY A 229 38.45 11.23 -4.15
N TRP A 230 39.19 11.08 -5.24
CA TRP A 230 39.44 12.12 -6.25
C TRP A 230 39.93 13.45 -5.65
N ILE A 231 39.21 14.57 -5.83
CA ILE A 231 39.59 15.90 -5.32
C ILE A 231 38.95 16.25 -3.97
N THR A 232 38.09 15.38 -3.44
CA THR A 232 37.21 15.70 -2.30
C THR A 232 37.93 15.74 -0.96
N GLY A 233 39.22 15.35 -0.92
CA GLY A 233 39.96 15.11 0.33
C GLY A 233 39.60 13.80 1.04
N SER A 234 38.61 13.06 0.53
CA SER A 234 38.23 11.73 1.01
C SER A 234 39.23 10.65 0.59
N ARG A 235 39.16 9.49 1.24
CA ARG A 235 39.90 8.29 0.84
C ARG A 235 39.14 7.44 -0.19
N GLY A 236 37.90 7.82 -0.49
CA GLY A 236 36.96 6.97 -1.22
C GLY A 236 36.59 5.70 -0.42
N TRP A 237 35.86 4.80 -1.08
CA TRP A 237 35.48 3.50 -0.55
C TRP A 237 36.58 2.44 -0.70
N ARG A 238 37.60 2.69 -1.54
CA ARG A 238 38.77 1.81 -1.73
C ARG A 238 38.42 0.41 -2.25
N TYR A 239 37.50 0.35 -3.21
CA TYR A 239 37.18 -0.85 -3.99
C TYR A 239 37.31 -0.53 -5.49
N GLU A 240 37.22 -1.55 -6.34
CA GLU A 240 37.18 -1.40 -7.80
C GLU A 240 35.74 -1.10 -8.26
N TRP A 241 35.49 0.09 -8.80
CA TRP A 241 34.16 0.49 -9.24
C TRP A 241 33.85 -0.09 -10.62
N LYS A 242 32.68 -0.73 -10.72
CA LYS A 242 32.26 -1.52 -11.88
C LYS A 242 31.17 -0.84 -12.69
N GLU A 243 31.46 -0.53 -13.94
CA GLU A 243 30.53 0.19 -14.85
C GLU A 243 29.29 -0.67 -15.18
N GLU A 244 29.46 -1.97 -15.29
CA GLU A 244 28.39 -2.94 -15.53
C GLU A 244 27.34 -2.95 -14.42
N ILE A 245 27.75 -2.70 -13.17
CA ILE A 245 26.81 -2.58 -12.04
C ILE A 245 26.01 -1.28 -12.18
N ALA A 246 26.68 -0.19 -12.55
CA ALA A 246 26.07 1.13 -12.71
C ALA A 246 25.04 1.19 -13.86
N LYS A 247 25.23 0.38 -14.91
CA LYS A 247 24.31 0.24 -16.05
C LYS A 247 23.02 -0.52 -15.75
N LYS A 248 22.96 -1.29 -14.66
CA LYS A 248 21.76 -2.05 -14.29
C LYS A 248 20.58 -1.11 -14.08
N SER A 249 19.44 -1.41 -14.69
CA SER A 249 18.22 -0.62 -14.51
C SER A 249 17.46 -1.07 -13.27
N VAL A 250 16.97 -0.10 -12.50
CA VAL A 250 16.17 -0.33 -11.29
C VAL A 250 14.88 0.49 -11.35
N LEU A 251 13.84 0.04 -10.66
CA LEU A 251 12.80 0.97 -10.24
C LEU A 251 13.40 1.84 -9.14
N ARG A 252 13.32 3.17 -9.30
CA ARG A 252 13.95 4.10 -8.35
C ARG A 252 13.50 3.82 -6.91
N THR A 253 14.46 3.72 -6.00
CA THR A 253 14.23 3.40 -4.57
C THR A 253 13.94 4.62 -3.72
N HIS A 254 14.32 5.79 -4.22
CA HIS A 254 14.10 7.11 -3.63
C HIS A 254 14.10 8.18 -4.73
N THR A 255 13.53 9.34 -4.43
CA THR A 255 13.53 10.49 -5.33
C THR A 255 14.90 11.18 -5.45
N THR A 256 15.89 10.76 -4.67
CA THR A 256 17.22 11.41 -4.61
C THR A 256 18.00 11.24 -5.89
N ALA A 257 17.66 10.21 -6.67
CA ALA A 257 18.14 10.07 -8.04
C ALA A 257 17.71 11.26 -8.93
N VAL A 258 16.52 11.84 -8.70
CA VAL A 258 16.04 13.03 -9.41
C VAL A 258 16.87 14.26 -9.01
N SER A 259 17.18 14.40 -7.72
CA SER A 259 18.05 15.46 -7.22
C SER A 259 19.45 15.36 -7.81
N ALA A 260 20.06 14.17 -7.81
CA ALA A 260 21.36 13.92 -8.43
C ALA A 260 21.37 14.32 -9.92
N ARG A 261 20.32 13.96 -10.66
CA ARG A 261 20.18 14.41 -12.07
C ARG A 261 20.11 15.92 -12.20
N TYR A 262 19.44 16.59 -11.27
CA TYR A 262 19.29 18.04 -11.27
C TYR A 262 20.59 18.78 -10.94
N LEU A 263 21.47 18.20 -10.12
CA LEU A 263 22.79 18.78 -9.79
C LEU A 263 23.63 19.09 -11.03
N GLN A 264 23.48 18.34 -12.13
CA GLN A 264 24.18 18.65 -13.40
C GLN A 264 23.84 20.01 -14.01
N LYS A 265 22.71 20.62 -13.63
CA LYS A 265 22.16 21.82 -14.28
C LYS A 265 21.85 22.94 -13.28
N VAL A 266 22.28 22.79 -12.04
CA VAL A 266 21.98 23.75 -10.98
C VAL A 266 23.03 24.85 -10.96
N SER A 267 22.60 26.07 -10.65
CA SER A 267 23.49 27.18 -10.31
C SER A 267 23.02 27.74 -8.97
N PRO A 268 23.91 27.90 -7.97
CA PRO A 268 23.56 28.52 -6.69
C PRO A 268 23.14 29.99 -6.86
N PRO A 269 22.23 30.53 -6.03
CA PRO A 269 21.38 29.79 -5.09
C PRO A 269 20.19 29.12 -5.80
N SER A 270 19.85 27.89 -5.42
CA SER A 270 18.72 27.15 -5.99
C SER A 270 18.00 26.27 -4.98
N LYS A 271 16.68 26.21 -5.10
CA LYS A 271 15.79 25.39 -4.26
C LYS A 271 14.93 24.52 -5.15
N VAL A 272 15.06 23.21 -5.03
CA VAL A 272 14.33 22.25 -5.86
C VAL A 272 13.73 21.15 -5.01
N PHE A 273 12.53 20.75 -5.37
CA PHE A 273 11.86 19.61 -4.75
C PHE A 273 11.34 18.66 -5.81
N SER A 274 11.15 17.40 -5.45
CA SER A 274 10.47 16.43 -6.29
C SER A 274 9.50 15.61 -5.45
N ILE A 275 8.34 15.28 -6.03
CA ILE A 275 7.38 14.35 -5.44
C ILE A 275 7.17 13.23 -6.44
N GLY A 276 7.38 11.99 -6.01
CA GLY A 276 7.30 10.85 -6.90
C GLY A 276 7.08 9.54 -6.18
N LYS A 277 6.48 8.59 -6.90
CA LYS A 277 6.39 7.20 -6.44
C LYS A 277 7.77 6.55 -6.49
N VAL A 278 8.13 5.83 -5.45
CA VAL A 278 9.39 5.08 -5.29
C VAL A 278 9.05 3.63 -4.95
N TYR A 279 10.01 2.73 -5.19
CA TYR A 279 9.80 1.29 -5.13
C TYR A 279 10.89 0.62 -4.32
N ARG A 280 10.52 -0.18 -3.34
CA ARG A 280 11.45 -0.95 -2.50
C ARG A 280 10.93 -2.37 -2.41
N ASN A 281 11.81 -3.35 -2.54
CA ASN A 281 11.45 -4.77 -2.46
C ASN A 281 11.23 -5.22 -1.01
N GLU A 282 10.52 -4.41 -0.23
CA GLU A 282 10.21 -4.69 1.15
C GLU A 282 8.90 -5.48 1.26
N LYS A 283 8.85 -6.38 2.25
CA LYS A 283 7.61 -7.12 2.54
C LYS A 283 6.51 -6.15 2.94
N THR A 284 5.43 -6.13 2.16
CA THR A 284 4.27 -5.29 2.43
C THR A 284 3.59 -5.71 3.73
N ASP A 285 3.38 -4.76 4.62
CA ASP A 285 2.65 -4.91 5.88
C ASP A 285 1.78 -3.66 6.13
N TRP A 286 1.26 -3.52 7.35
CA TRP A 286 0.37 -2.41 7.72
C TRP A 286 1.12 -1.07 7.90
N ARG A 287 2.45 -1.08 8.01
CA ARG A 287 3.34 0.09 8.13
C ARG A 287 4.14 0.40 6.86
N ARG A 288 4.38 -0.61 6.01
CA ARG A 288 5.31 -0.54 4.87
C ARG A 288 4.67 -1.07 3.60
N LEU A 289 4.91 -0.36 2.50
CA LEU A 289 4.50 -0.75 1.16
C LEU A 289 5.75 -0.93 0.28
N HIS A 290 5.63 -1.79 -0.73
CA HIS A 290 6.65 -1.96 -1.77
C HIS A 290 6.69 -0.79 -2.76
N GLU A 291 5.63 0.02 -2.79
CA GLU A 291 5.54 1.25 -3.56
C GLU A 291 4.84 2.34 -2.74
N PHE A 292 5.42 3.54 -2.72
CA PHE A 292 4.90 4.66 -1.92
C PHE A 292 5.43 5.99 -2.48
N PHE A 293 4.86 7.12 -2.08
CA PHE A 293 5.29 8.44 -2.50
C PHE A 293 6.35 9.00 -1.56
N GLN A 294 7.44 9.46 -2.14
CA GLN A 294 8.46 10.23 -1.44
C GLN A 294 8.39 11.68 -1.93
N VAL A 295 8.57 12.62 -1.00
CA VAL A 295 8.94 14.01 -1.32
C VAL A 295 10.39 14.21 -0.95
N GLU A 296 11.08 15.00 -1.75
CA GLU A 296 12.44 15.38 -1.48
C GLU A 296 12.67 16.84 -1.82
N GLY A 297 13.52 17.50 -1.05
CA GLY A 297 13.99 18.85 -1.30
C GLY A 297 15.50 18.94 -1.22
N ILE A 298 16.07 19.77 -2.10
CA ILE A 298 17.46 20.22 -2.03
C ILE A 298 17.54 21.75 -2.05
N VAL A 299 18.51 22.30 -1.34
CA VAL A 299 18.90 23.71 -1.35
C VAL A 299 20.39 23.77 -1.64
N VAL A 300 20.77 24.38 -2.75
CA VAL A 300 22.16 24.62 -3.16
C VAL A 300 22.43 26.09 -2.95
N ASP A 301 23.31 26.44 -2.02
CA ASP A 301 23.58 27.83 -1.65
C ASP A 301 24.97 27.96 -1.02
N GLU A 302 25.72 29.01 -1.36
CA GLU A 302 27.06 29.28 -0.84
C GLU A 302 27.03 29.58 0.66
N GLU A 303 25.94 30.19 1.15
CA GLU A 303 25.78 30.57 2.56
C GLU A 303 24.95 29.55 3.36
N ALA A 304 24.55 28.43 2.77
CA ALA A 304 23.70 27.45 3.45
C ALA A 304 24.41 26.77 4.62
N THR A 305 23.75 26.76 5.78
CA THR A 305 24.23 26.08 6.99
C THR A 305 23.32 24.94 7.42
N PHE A 306 23.82 24.09 8.32
CA PHE A 306 23.00 23.06 8.95
C PHE A 306 21.79 23.64 9.71
N ARG A 307 21.89 24.87 10.24
CA ARG A 307 20.75 25.55 10.91
C ARG A 307 19.63 25.83 9.93
N ASP A 308 19.97 26.21 8.70
CA ASP A 308 18.98 26.48 7.64
C ASP A 308 18.23 25.21 7.27
N LEU A 309 18.91 24.06 7.20
CA LEU A 309 18.28 22.76 6.98
C LEU A 309 17.19 22.49 8.02
N LEU A 310 17.52 22.66 9.31
CA LEU A 310 16.56 22.48 10.40
C LEU A 310 15.42 23.50 10.32
N GLY A 311 15.70 24.74 9.90
CA GLY A 311 14.73 25.80 9.66
C GLY A 311 13.73 25.46 8.55
N TYR A 312 14.22 24.97 7.41
CA TYR A 312 13.37 24.53 6.29
C TYR A 312 12.46 23.39 6.69
N LEU A 313 13.00 22.34 7.33
CA LEU A 313 12.23 21.19 7.79
C LEU A 313 11.18 21.60 8.84
N SER A 314 11.57 22.42 9.81
CA SER A 314 10.65 22.90 10.84
C SER A 314 9.51 23.71 10.23
N THR A 315 9.80 24.57 9.25
CA THR A 315 8.79 25.37 8.53
C THR A 315 7.86 24.49 7.71
N PHE A 316 8.41 23.50 7.01
CA PHE A 316 7.65 22.52 6.24
C PHE A 316 6.65 21.75 7.12
N PHE A 317 7.12 21.16 8.23
CA PHE A 317 6.26 20.38 9.12
C PHE A 317 5.19 21.23 9.82
N ARG A 318 5.51 22.46 10.23
CA ARG A 318 4.51 23.40 10.75
C ARG A 318 3.42 23.74 9.74
N LYS A 319 3.80 24.04 8.49
CA LYS A 319 2.83 24.25 7.38
C LYS A 319 2.00 23.01 7.08
N LEU A 320 2.54 21.81 7.33
CA LEU A 320 1.81 20.56 7.17
C LEU A 320 0.78 20.34 8.29
N GLY A 321 1.01 20.90 9.48
CA GLY A 321 0.11 20.88 10.63
C GLY A 321 0.73 20.27 11.91
N PHE A 322 2.04 20.05 11.94
CA PHE A 322 2.74 19.48 13.10
C PHE A 322 3.42 20.58 13.93
N GLU A 323 3.15 20.61 15.24
CA GLU A 323 3.71 21.63 16.13
C GLU A 323 5.03 21.19 16.79
N LYS A 324 5.05 19.95 17.30
CA LYS A 324 6.18 19.38 18.03
C LYS A 324 7.08 18.57 17.08
N ILE A 325 8.23 19.16 16.76
CA ILE A 325 9.23 18.61 15.83
C ILE A 325 10.56 18.50 16.56
N ARG A 326 11.27 17.38 16.37
CA ARG A 326 12.65 17.21 16.84
C ARG A 326 13.51 16.57 15.76
N PHE A 327 14.82 16.66 15.94
CA PHE A 327 15.81 16.11 15.01
C PHE A 327 16.76 15.18 15.77
N ARG A 328 16.89 13.95 15.29
CA ARG A 328 17.76 12.93 15.88
C ARG A 328 18.95 12.67 14.96
N PRO A 329 20.20 12.62 15.47
CA PRO A 329 21.34 12.22 14.64
C PRO A 329 21.12 10.85 13.99
N ALA A 330 21.48 10.76 12.72
CA ALA A 330 21.34 9.56 11.90
C ALA A 330 22.53 9.40 10.95
N TYR A 331 22.55 8.33 10.16
CA TYR A 331 23.57 8.06 9.16
C TYR A 331 22.91 7.78 7.81
N PHE A 332 23.33 8.52 6.78
CA PHE A 332 23.00 8.24 5.38
C PHE A 332 24.28 8.33 4.54
N PRO A 333 24.50 7.42 3.57
CA PRO A 333 25.76 7.38 2.80
C PRO A 333 26.10 8.67 2.04
N TYR A 334 25.10 9.40 1.56
CA TYR A 334 25.27 10.60 0.73
C TYR A 334 25.33 11.91 1.52
N THR A 335 25.11 11.91 2.84
CA THR A 335 25.10 13.16 3.64
C THR A 335 26.07 13.14 4.81
N GLU A 336 26.71 14.28 5.05
CA GLU A 336 27.42 14.62 6.28
C GLU A 336 26.58 15.55 7.16
N ILE A 337 26.77 15.43 8.48
CA ILE A 337 25.84 15.95 9.50
C ILE A 337 24.38 15.56 9.17
N SER A 338 24.08 14.29 9.42
CA SER A 338 22.80 13.68 9.07
C SER A 338 21.83 13.63 10.27
N VAL A 339 20.55 13.89 10.00
CA VAL A 339 19.47 13.82 10.98
C VAL A 339 18.22 13.17 10.42
N GLU A 340 17.43 12.58 11.31
CA GLU A 340 16.05 12.17 11.05
C GLU A 340 15.10 13.18 11.71
N PRO A 341 14.23 13.84 10.94
CA PRO A 341 13.13 14.60 11.50
C PRO A 341 12.05 13.67 12.06
N GLU A 342 11.64 13.95 13.29
CA GLU A 342 10.55 13.26 13.98
C GLU A 342 9.46 14.25 14.38
N VAL A 343 8.19 13.83 14.22
CA VAL A 343 7.02 14.59 14.71
C VAL A 343 6.36 13.83 15.84
N TYR A 344 5.86 14.56 16.83
CA TYR A 344 5.13 13.96 17.93
C TYR A 344 3.65 13.79 17.58
N VAL A 345 3.11 12.61 17.88
CA VAL A 345 1.72 12.22 17.64
C VAL A 345 1.02 12.16 19.00
N GLU A 346 0.16 13.14 19.28
CA GLU A 346 -0.46 13.29 20.61
C GLU A 346 -1.39 12.11 20.94
N GLU A 347 -2.14 11.60 19.96
CA GLU A 347 -3.08 10.50 20.16
C GLU A 347 -2.39 9.17 20.51
N ARG A 348 -1.08 9.08 20.28
CA ARG A 348 -0.27 7.87 20.51
C ARG A 348 0.85 8.08 21.51
N ASP A 349 1.01 9.30 22.04
CA ASP A 349 2.12 9.72 22.90
C ASP A 349 3.48 9.20 22.39
N THR A 350 3.77 9.43 21.11
CA THR A 350 4.98 8.87 20.49
C THR A 350 5.57 9.76 19.41
N TRP A 351 6.87 9.64 19.19
CA TRP A 351 7.59 10.30 18.11
C TRP A 351 7.65 9.40 16.89
N LEU A 352 7.28 9.94 15.73
CA LEU A 352 7.30 9.22 14.46
C LEU A 352 8.38 9.78 13.53
N GLU A 353 9.27 8.90 13.08
CA GLU A 353 10.28 9.16 12.05
C GLU A 353 9.62 9.28 10.67
N LEU A 354 9.96 10.36 9.96
CA LEU A 354 9.34 10.74 8.68
C LEU A 354 10.31 10.68 7.48
N GLY A 355 11.58 10.39 7.71
CA GLY A 355 12.60 10.27 6.67
C GLY A 355 13.98 10.74 7.14
N GLY A 356 14.83 11.07 6.18
CA GLY A 356 16.22 11.47 6.42
C GLY A 356 16.55 12.85 5.84
N ALA A 357 17.50 13.53 6.46
CA ALA A 357 18.00 14.82 6.01
C ALA A 357 19.49 15.00 6.37
N GLY A 358 20.18 15.88 5.66
CA GLY A 358 21.57 16.23 5.94
C GLY A 358 22.13 17.20 4.91
N ILE A 359 23.44 17.41 4.96
CA ILE A 359 24.18 18.16 3.93
C ILE A 359 24.84 17.13 3.03
N PHE A 360 24.69 17.21 1.71
CA PHE A 360 25.38 16.27 0.82
C PHE A 360 26.88 16.35 1.03
N ARG A 361 27.51 15.18 1.04
CA ARG A 361 28.96 15.10 1.17
C ARG A 361 29.65 15.68 -0.08
N PRO A 362 30.89 16.17 0.04
CA PRO A 362 31.69 16.59 -1.11
C PRO A 362 31.83 15.50 -2.18
N GLU A 363 31.87 14.23 -1.78
CA GLU A 363 31.92 13.11 -2.75
C GLU A 363 30.67 12.96 -3.61
N VAL A 364 29.56 13.59 -3.22
CA VAL A 364 28.36 13.72 -4.04
C VAL A 364 28.45 14.97 -4.90
N THR A 365 28.85 16.13 -4.36
CA THR A 365 28.73 17.43 -5.04
C THR A 365 29.88 17.75 -6.00
N GLU A 366 31.12 17.43 -5.65
CA GLU A 366 32.33 17.73 -6.44
C GLU A 366 32.32 17.11 -7.84
N PRO A 367 31.86 15.85 -8.05
CA PRO A 367 31.73 15.29 -9.40
C PRO A 367 30.81 16.10 -10.34
N PHE A 368 29.85 16.84 -9.77
CA PHE A 368 28.97 17.74 -10.52
C PHE A 368 29.53 19.16 -10.67
N GLY A 369 30.72 19.45 -10.12
CA GLY A 369 31.32 20.78 -10.12
C GLY A 369 30.65 21.75 -9.14
N ILE A 370 30.11 21.24 -8.05
CA ILE A 370 29.47 22.04 -6.99
C ILE A 370 30.37 22.00 -5.75
N ASP A 371 30.91 23.16 -5.40
CA ASP A 371 31.85 23.40 -4.29
C ASP A 371 31.20 24.08 -3.07
N CYS A 372 29.87 24.30 -3.12
CA CYS A 372 29.09 24.87 -2.02
C CYS A 372 28.19 23.84 -1.32
N PRO A 373 27.71 24.14 -0.09
CA PRO A 373 26.80 23.26 0.64
C PRO A 373 25.50 22.97 -0.12
N VAL A 374 25.11 21.69 -0.11
CA VAL A 374 23.79 21.25 -0.61
C VAL A 374 23.00 20.61 0.52
N LEU A 375 22.03 21.34 1.06
CA LEU A 375 21.09 20.80 2.05
C LEU A 375 20.12 19.87 1.35
N ALA A 376 19.86 18.68 1.89
CA ALA A 376 18.99 17.69 1.28
C ALA A 376 18.11 16.98 2.33
N TRP A 377 16.89 16.60 1.94
CA TRP A 377 16.02 15.75 2.73
C TRP A 377 15.08 14.92 1.87
N GLY A 378 14.75 13.72 2.32
CA GLY A 378 13.80 12.81 1.68
C GLY A 378 12.82 12.27 2.72
N LEU A 379 11.53 12.50 2.50
CA LEU A 379 10.45 12.16 3.43
C LEU A 379 9.42 11.24 2.77
N GLY A 380 9.05 10.16 3.45
CA GLY A 380 7.93 9.32 3.04
C GLY A 380 6.60 10.04 3.29
N LEU A 381 5.69 10.04 2.32
CA LEU A 381 4.45 10.82 2.42
C LEU A 381 3.30 10.07 3.07
N GLU A 382 3.23 8.76 2.91
CA GLU A 382 2.09 7.97 3.37
C GLU A 382 1.96 8.02 4.89
N ARG A 383 3.05 7.88 5.65
CA ARG A 383 3.03 7.94 7.11
C ARG A 383 2.44 9.25 7.66
N PRO A 384 2.93 10.45 7.29
CA PRO A 384 2.34 11.69 7.78
C PRO A 384 0.92 11.90 7.26
N ILE A 385 0.60 11.45 6.04
CA ILE A 385 -0.76 11.52 5.49
C ILE A 385 -1.72 10.62 6.27
N MET A 386 -1.30 9.43 6.69
CA MET A 386 -2.10 8.56 7.56
C MET A 386 -2.42 9.25 8.87
N LEU A 387 -1.46 9.95 9.48
CA LEU A 387 -1.70 10.70 10.71
C LEU A 387 -2.75 11.79 10.50
N ILE A 388 -2.61 12.58 9.42
CA ILE A 388 -3.56 13.66 9.08
C ILE A 388 -4.98 13.10 8.87
N LEU A 389 -5.11 11.89 8.32
CA LEU A 389 -6.39 11.24 8.05
C LEU A 389 -6.89 10.34 9.19
N GLY A 390 -6.16 10.22 10.30
CA GLY A 390 -6.51 9.32 11.40
C GLY A 390 -6.48 7.83 11.03
N MET A 391 -5.69 7.44 10.03
CA MET A 391 -5.60 6.07 9.50
C MET A 391 -4.61 5.21 10.29
N ARG A 392 -4.88 3.90 10.32
CA ARG A 392 -4.05 2.91 11.04
C ARG A 392 -3.28 1.97 10.11
N ASP A 393 -3.78 1.72 8.91
CA ASP A 393 -3.19 0.80 7.93
C ASP A 393 -2.88 1.55 6.62
N ILE A 394 -1.61 1.54 6.22
CA ILE A 394 -1.13 2.22 5.01
C ILE A 394 -1.78 1.66 3.73
N ARG A 395 -2.19 0.39 3.76
CA ARG A 395 -2.77 -0.30 2.60
C ARG A 395 -4.15 0.22 2.25
N ASP A 396 -4.83 0.88 3.19
CA ASP A 396 -6.16 1.45 2.96
C ASP A 396 -6.16 2.50 1.84
N PHE A 397 -5.03 3.17 1.60
CA PHE A 397 -4.86 4.06 0.44
C PHE A 397 -5.00 3.37 -0.92
N TYR A 398 -4.77 2.06 -0.99
CA TYR A 398 -4.66 1.30 -2.25
C TYR A 398 -5.72 0.20 -2.37
N LYS A 399 -6.61 0.05 -1.38
CA LYS A 399 -7.76 -0.89 -1.42
C LYS A 399 -8.86 -0.46 -2.40
N ASN A 400 -8.81 0.77 -2.92
CA ASN A 400 -9.83 1.35 -3.79
C ASN A 400 -11.24 1.36 -3.17
N ASP A 401 -11.35 1.58 -1.85
CA ASP A 401 -12.64 1.68 -1.17
C ASP A 401 -13.36 2.98 -1.56
N LEU A 402 -14.37 2.84 -2.41
CA LEU A 402 -15.18 3.97 -2.87
C LEU A 402 -16.07 4.56 -1.77
N ASN A 403 -16.48 3.76 -0.78
CA ASN A 403 -17.29 4.26 0.33
C ASN A 403 -16.45 5.16 1.23
N TRP A 404 -15.21 4.78 1.52
CA TRP A 404 -14.27 5.62 2.22
C TRP A 404 -14.09 6.99 1.54
N ILE A 405 -13.88 7.01 0.22
CA ILE A 405 -13.78 8.26 -0.56
C ILE A 405 -15.09 9.07 -0.47
N ARG A 406 -16.25 8.41 -0.60
CA ARG A 406 -17.57 9.05 -0.54
C ARG A 406 -17.90 9.65 0.83
N GLU A 407 -17.45 9.04 1.92
CA GLU A 407 -17.76 9.47 3.28
C GLU A 407 -16.77 10.49 3.84
N LEU A 408 -15.53 10.52 3.32
CA LEU A 408 -14.51 11.47 3.77
C LEU A 408 -14.97 12.93 3.64
N PRO A 409 -15.00 13.71 4.73
CA PRO A 409 -15.44 15.10 4.68
C PRO A 409 -14.41 15.97 3.95
N TYR A 410 -14.90 16.85 3.07
CA TYR A 410 -14.07 17.75 2.24
C TYR A 410 -13.14 18.65 3.08
N ARG A 411 -13.53 18.94 4.33
CA ARG A 411 -12.86 19.91 5.20
C ARG A 411 -11.48 19.48 5.69
N ILE A 412 -11.22 18.17 5.82
CA ILE A 412 -9.94 17.64 6.32
C ILE A 412 -8.75 18.02 5.40
N LEU A 413 -9.02 18.37 4.14
CA LEU A 413 -8.00 18.50 3.10
C LEU A 413 -7.53 19.93 2.82
N ARG A 414 -8.19 20.95 3.40
CA ARG A 414 -7.85 22.37 3.18
C ARG A 414 -7.40 23.16 4.40
N GLY A 415 -7.42 22.62 5.62
CA GLY A 415 -6.94 23.32 6.81
C GLY A 415 -7.57 24.71 6.96
N VAL A 416 -8.86 24.74 7.31
CA VAL A 416 -9.53 25.89 7.92
C VAL A 416 -10.43 25.42 9.06
#